data_AF-A0A5C6MHQ6-F1
#
_entry.id   AF-A0A5C6MHQ6-F1
#
_cell.length_a   1.000
_cell.length_b   1.000
_cell.length_c   1.000
_cell.angle_alpha   90.00
_cell.angle_beta   90.00
_cell.angle_gamma   90.00
#
_symmetry.space_group_name_H-M   'P 1'
#
loop_
_entity.id
_entity.type
_entity.pdbx_description
1 polymer ?
#
loop_
_entity_poly.entity_id
_entity_poly.type
_entity_poly.pdbx_seq_one_letter_code
_entity_poly.pdbx_strand_id
1 'polypeptide(L)'
;MLRHVISAECAQMAPCIGATLANYLKNNLSEKFSDMEKVNSLSLATILDPRFKQAGFTNRSNAQAAVERLTRECASLIDASAEDVPLETATSASASEQNHNLWALLDNYVESQHCTSSASASTAVEIQRYLKEQILTRAEDPLKYWVARKTLYQTLWKLACKYLCIPASSVPCERMFSKAGELVARRGAD
;
A
#
# COMPACT_ATOMS: atom_id res chain seq x y z
N MET A 1 27.19 30.72 -42.67
CA MET A 1 28.42 30.75 -41.86
C MET A 1 28.15 30.80 -40.35
N LEU A 2 27.31 31.70 -39.84
CA LEU A 2 27.00 31.80 -38.38
C LEU A 2 26.39 30.53 -37.75
N ARG A 3 25.53 29.77 -38.45
CA ARG A 3 24.99 28.49 -37.94
C ARG A 3 26.06 27.41 -37.73
N HIS A 4 27.08 27.37 -38.57
CA HIS A 4 28.17 26.40 -38.44
C HIS A 4 29.13 26.78 -37.31
N VAL A 5 29.34 28.08 -37.09
CA VAL A 5 30.17 28.58 -35.98
C VAL A 5 29.50 28.34 -34.62
N ILE A 6 28.19 28.59 -34.50
CA ILE A 6 27.43 28.32 -33.27
C ILE A 6 27.35 26.80 -32.98
N SER A 7 27.18 25.98 -34.02
CA SER A 7 27.16 24.52 -33.89
C SER A 7 28.52 23.94 -33.49
N ALA A 8 29.63 24.54 -33.96
CA ALA A 8 30.99 24.14 -33.60
C ALA A 8 31.38 24.60 -32.18
N GLU A 9 30.96 25.80 -31.76
CA GLU A 9 31.20 26.27 -30.38
C GLU A 9 30.35 25.54 -29.34
N CYS A 10 29.08 25.22 -29.63
CA CYS A 10 28.26 24.38 -28.74
C CYS A 10 28.81 22.96 -28.58
N ALA A 11 29.50 22.43 -29.60
CA ALA A 11 30.17 21.13 -29.53
C ALA A 11 31.51 21.18 -28.78
N GLN A 12 32.13 22.36 -28.67
CA GLN A 12 33.38 22.60 -27.93
C GLN A 12 33.15 23.16 -26.52
N MET A 13 31.93 23.57 -26.17
CA MET A 13 31.55 23.86 -24.79
C MET A 13 31.70 22.57 -23.97
N ALA A 14 32.75 22.52 -23.15
CA ALA A 14 32.89 21.55 -22.07
C ALA A 14 31.52 21.37 -21.39
N PRO A 15 31.11 20.13 -21.03
CA PRO A 15 29.79 19.89 -20.45
C PRO A 15 29.62 20.92 -19.35
N CYS A 16 28.71 21.87 -19.58
CA CYS A 16 28.59 23.02 -18.69
C CYS A 16 28.44 22.46 -17.28
N ILE A 17 28.99 23.12 -16.27
CA ILE A 17 29.00 22.60 -14.89
C ILE A 17 27.59 22.11 -14.48
N GLY A 18 26.53 22.77 -14.98
CA GLY A 18 25.15 22.31 -14.87
C GLY A 18 24.84 20.93 -15.49
N ALA A 19 25.31 20.62 -16.69
CA ALA A 19 25.16 19.29 -17.31
C ALA A 19 25.93 18.20 -16.55
N THR A 20 27.13 18.53 -16.06
CA THR A 20 27.92 17.61 -15.22
C THR A 20 27.22 17.35 -13.89
N LEU A 21 26.72 18.40 -13.22
CA LEU A 21 25.94 18.29 -11.98
C LEU A 21 24.65 17.49 -12.20
N ALA A 22 23.91 17.76 -13.28
CA ALA A 22 22.68 17.05 -13.62
C ALA A 22 22.93 15.55 -13.83
N ASN A 23 24.01 15.18 -14.54
CA ASN A 23 24.40 13.79 -14.72
C ASN A 23 24.80 13.14 -13.38
N TYR A 24 25.55 13.86 -12.54
CA TYR A 24 25.96 13.34 -11.23
C TYR A 24 24.75 13.09 -10.32
N LEU A 25 23.81 14.03 -10.27
CA LEU A 25 22.55 13.88 -9.51
C LEU A 25 21.72 12.73 -10.05
N LYS A 26 21.54 12.64 -11.37
CA LYS A 26 20.80 11.53 -12.01
C LYS A 26 21.40 10.18 -11.64
N ASN A 27 22.73 10.04 -11.74
CA ASN A 27 23.43 8.80 -11.42
C ASN A 27 23.27 8.45 -9.94
N ASN A 28 23.47 9.41 -9.03
CA ASN A 28 23.32 9.19 -7.59
C ASN A 28 21.88 8.81 -7.20
N LEU A 29 20.88 9.47 -7.79
CA LEU A 29 19.48 9.12 -7.58
C LEU A 29 19.20 7.70 -8.07
N SER A 30 19.70 7.34 -9.26
CA SER A 30 19.53 5.99 -9.77
C SER A 30 20.26 4.94 -8.92
N GLU A 31 21.47 5.21 -8.45
CA GLU A 31 22.26 4.30 -7.64
C GLU A 31 21.60 4.07 -6.27
N LYS A 32 21.11 5.13 -5.64
CA LYS A 32 20.52 5.06 -4.30
C LYS A 32 19.07 4.58 -4.30
N PHE A 33 18.32 4.78 -5.37
CA PHE A 33 16.88 4.55 -5.40
C PHE A 33 16.41 3.54 -6.44
N SER A 34 17.30 2.93 -7.24
CA SER A 34 16.97 1.91 -8.25
C SER A 34 16.16 0.73 -7.71
N ASP A 35 16.42 0.33 -6.46
CA ASP A 35 15.80 -0.83 -5.83
C ASP A 35 14.59 -0.49 -4.95
N MET A 36 14.22 0.80 -4.81
CA MET A 36 13.08 1.19 -3.98
C MET A 36 11.77 0.51 -4.41
N GLU A 37 11.56 0.38 -5.72
CA GLU A 37 10.37 -0.27 -6.29
C GLU A 37 10.31 -1.77 -5.94
N LYS A 38 11.43 -2.39 -5.56
CA LYS A 38 11.51 -3.79 -5.15
C LYS A 38 11.25 -3.99 -3.67
N VAL A 39 11.35 -2.94 -2.84
CA VAL A 39 11.10 -3.02 -1.40
C VAL A 39 9.60 -3.26 -1.16
N ASN A 40 9.26 -4.33 -0.43
CA ASN A 40 7.88 -4.78 -0.28
C ASN A 40 6.94 -3.67 0.24
N SER A 41 7.26 -3.09 1.40
CA SER A 41 6.43 -2.06 2.03
C SER A 41 6.23 -0.82 1.14
N LEU A 42 7.29 -0.37 0.46
CA LEU A 42 7.22 0.80 -0.43
C LEU A 42 6.41 0.49 -1.70
N SER A 43 6.64 -0.67 -2.31
CA SER A 43 5.90 -1.12 -3.48
C SER A 43 4.41 -1.29 -3.19
N LEU A 44 4.05 -1.85 -2.02
CA LEU A 44 2.68 -2.02 -1.58
C LEU A 44 2.02 -0.69 -1.21
N ALA A 45 2.71 0.20 -0.49
CA ALA A 45 2.20 1.54 -0.22
C ALA A 45 1.95 2.33 -1.51
N THR A 46 2.84 2.19 -2.51
CA THR A 46 2.73 2.91 -3.79
C THR A 46 1.55 2.42 -4.61
N ILE A 47 1.36 1.10 -4.73
CA ILE A 47 0.24 0.53 -5.48
C ILE A 47 -1.11 0.80 -4.79
N LEU A 48 -1.14 0.80 -3.44
CA LEU A 48 -2.32 1.09 -2.63
C LEU A 48 -2.62 2.60 -2.48
N ASP A 49 -1.73 3.49 -2.91
CA ASP A 49 -2.04 4.91 -2.95
C ASP A 49 -2.83 5.22 -4.23
N PRO A 50 -4.09 5.68 -4.12
CA PRO A 50 -4.94 5.95 -5.27
C PRO A 50 -4.41 7.06 -6.18
N ARG A 51 -3.45 7.87 -5.71
CA ARG A 51 -2.79 8.94 -6.48
C ARG A 51 -1.63 8.44 -7.32
N PHE A 52 -1.12 7.23 -7.06
CA PHE A 52 0.04 6.67 -7.76
C PHE A 52 -0.33 5.40 -8.52
N LYS A 53 -0.85 4.38 -7.84
CA LYS A 53 -1.14 3.05 -8.41
C LYS A 53 0.07 2.54 -9.24
N GLN A 54 -0.18 1.92 -10.39
CA GLN A 54 0.88 1.48 -11.31
C GLN A 54 1.66 2.64 -11.93
N ALA A 55 1.07 3.85 -12.02
CA ALA A 55 1.73 5.01 -12.58
C ALA A 55 2.83 5.60 -11.67
N GLY A 56 2.87 5.19 -10.39
CA GLY A 56 3.95 5.53 -9.47
C GLY A 56 5.25 4.77 -9.72
N PHE A 57 5.24 3.75 -10.58
CA PHE A 57 6.41 2.95 -10.90
C PHE A 57 7.06 3.42 -12.20
N THR A 58 8.38 3.51 -12.18
CA THR A 58 9.21 3.75 -13.36
C THR A 58 9.32 2.48 -14.19
N ASN A 59 9.45 1.32 -13.55
CA ASN A 59 9.55 0.02 -14.23
C ASN A 59 8.21 -0.74 -14.18
N ARG A 60 7.67 -1.06 -15.36
CA ARG A 60 6.42 -1.83 -15.50
C ARG A 60 6.49 -3.23 -14.91
N SER A 61 7.66 -3.88 -14.97
CA SER A 61 7.85 -5.21 -14.38
C SER A 61 7.74 -5.16 -12.85
N ASN A 62 8.33 -4.14 -12.22
CA ASN A 62 8.19 -3.93 -10.78
C ASN A 62 6.73 -3.62 -10.39
N ALA A 63 6.01 -2.86 -11.22
CA ALA A 63 4.58 -2.60 -11.00
C ALA A 63 3.76 -3.89 -11.04
N GLN A 64 4.04 -4.80 -11.99
CA GLN A 64 3.38 -6.11 -12.07
C GLN A 64 3.73 -6.97 -10.85
N ALA A 65 5.01 -7.03 -10.47
CA ALA A 65 5.44 -7.74 -9.26
C ALA A 65 4.78 -7.18 -7.98
N ALA A 66 4.54 -5.87 -7.90
CA ALA A 66 3.81 -5.24 -6.80
C ALA A 66 2.33 -5.68 -6.76
N VAL A 67 1.68 -5.80 -7.92
CA VAL A 67 0.31 -6.36 -8.01
C VAL A 67 0.28 -7.82 -7.56
N GLU A 68 1.23 -8.64 -7.99
CA GLU A 68 1.32 -10.04 -7.54
C GLU A 68 1.54 -10.16 -6.02
N ARG A 69 2.38 -9.30 -5.45
CA ARG A 69 2.58 -9.20 -4.00
C ARG A 69 1.30 -8.79 -3.29
N LEU A 70 0.59 -7.80 -3.82
CA LEU A 70 -0.69 -7.35 -3.28
C LEU A 70 -1.73 -8.48 -3.26
N THR A 71 -1.84 -9.24 -4.36
CA THR A 71 -2.72 -10.40 -4.46
C THR A 71 -2.37 -11.45 -3.40
N ARG A 72 -1.08 -11.72 -3.18
CA ARG A 72 -0.61 -12.67 -2.16
C ARG A 72 -0.94 -12.21 -0.73
N GLU A 73 -0.75 -10.93 -0.41
CA GLU A 73 -1.13 -10.36 0.89
C GLU A 73 -2.64 -10.44 1.11
N CYS A 74 -3.45 -10.20 0.08
CA CYS A 74 -4.89 -10.35 0.19
C CYS A 74 -5.32 -11.79 0.45
N ALA A 75 -4.72 -12.76 -0.26
CA ALA A 75 -5.00 -14.19 -0.02
C ALA A 75 -4.65 -14.58 1.43
N SER A 76 -3.49 -14.15 1.93
CA SER A 76 -3.09 -14.40 3.32
C SER A 76 -4.05 -13.79 4.35
N LEU A 77 -4.67 -12.64 4.07
CA LEU A 77 -5.67 -12.03 4.96
C LEU A 77 -6.99 -12.80 5.00
N ILE A 78 -7.37 -13.43 3.88
CA ILE A 78 -8.57 -14.26 3.81
C ILE A 78 -8.35 -15.55 4.61
N ASP A 79 -7.22 -16.22 4.41
CA ASP A 79 -6.88 -17.45 5.12
C ASP A 79 -6.82 -17.19 6.64
N ALA A 80 -6.21 -16.09 7.07
CA ALA A 80 -6.16 -15.70 8.48
C ALA A 80 -7.54 -15.32 9.08
N SER A 81 -8.49 -14.85 8.26
CA SER A 81 -9.86 -14.57 8.74
C SER A 81 -10.73 -15.83 8.81
N ALA A 82 -10.34 -16.93 8.16
CA ALA A 82 -11.06 -18.20 8.23
C ALA A 82 -10.79 -18.99 9.52
N GLU A 83 -9.69 -18.68 10.22
CA GLU A 83 -9.33 -19.29 11.51
C GLU A 83 -9.93 -18.56 12.73
N ASP A 84 -10.54 -17.39 12.55
CA ASP A 84 -11.10 -16.57 13.64
C ASP A 84 -12.59 -16.88 13.91
N VAL A 85 -12.93 -18.17 13.97
CA VAL A 85 -14.18 -18.64 14.57
C VAL A 85 -13.91 -18.82 16.07
N PRO A 86 -14.52 -18.05 16.98
CA PRO A 86 -14.39 -18.28 18.40
C PRO A 86 -14.92 -19.67 18.75
N LEU A 87 -14.03 -20.55 19.19
CA LEU A 87 -14.37 -21.79 19.87
C LEU A 87 -14.93 -21.44 21.26
N GLU A 88 -16.22 -21.10 21.33
CA GLU A 88 -16.92 -21.10 22.61
C GLU A 88 -17.48 -22.50 22.89
N THR A 89 -16.78 -23.23 23.76
CA THR A 89 -17.32 -24.41 24.43
C THR A 89 -17.71 -24.03 25.86
N ALA A 90 -19.01 -23.96 26.14
CA ALA A 90 -19.71 -24.75 27.18
C ALA A 90 -21.01 -24.11 27.68
N THR A 91 -22.12 -24.83 27.42
CA THR A 91 -23.21 -25.12 28.37
C THR A 91 -23.86 -23.98 29.14
N SER A 92 -25.04 -23.59 28.70
CA SER A 92 -26.20 -23.39 29.58
C SER A 92 -27.49 -23.64 28.81
N ALA A 93 -28.24 -24.64 29.26
CA ALA A 93 -29.55 -24.98 28.75
C ALA A 93 -30.52 -23.81 28.92
N SER A 94 -31.10 -23.35 27.82
CA SER A 94 -32.45 -22.79 27.83
C SER A 94 -33.14 -23.15 26.51
N ALA A 95 -34.31 -23.76 26.66
CA ALA A 95 -35.14 -24.18 25.56
C ALA A 95 -35.67 -22.96 24.81
N SER A 96 -35.30 -22.83 23.54
CA SER A 96 -36.04 -22.02 22.57
C SER A 96 -35.98 -22.73 21.23
N GLU A 97 -37.12 -23.30 20.86
CA GLU A 97 -37.57 -23.68 19.52
C GLU A 97 -36.47 -23.87 18.47
N GLN A 98 -36.09 -25.14 18.23
CA GLN A 98 -35.41 -25.52 17.00
C GLN A 98 -36.37 -25.28 15.84
N ASN A 99 -36.36 -24.06 15.31
CA ASN A 99 -36.83 -23.78 13.97
C ASN A 99 -35.86 -24.49 13.01
N HIS A 100 -36.13 -25.75 12.72
CA HIS A 100 -35.55 -26.47 11.58
C HIS A 100 -36.13 -25.91 10.29
N ASN A 101 -35.96 -24.60 10.07
CA ASN A 101 -36.26 -23.99 8.80
C ASN A 101 -35.22 -24.53 7.83
N LEU A 102 -35.69 -25.35 6.89
CA LEU A 102 -34.90 -25.83 5.76
C LEU A 102 -34.21 -24.65 5.05
N TRP A 103 -34.88 -23.49 5.05
CA TRP A 103 -34.36 -22.21 4.59
C TRP A 103 -33.17 -21.70 5.40
N ALA A 104 -33.18 -21.79 6.74
CA ALA A 104 -32.04 -21.38 7.55
C ALA A 104 -30.82 -22.30 7.35
N LEU A 105 -31.04 -23.60 7.12
CA LEU A 105 -29.97 -24.53 6.73
C LEU A 105 -29.44 -24.23 5.33
N LEU A 106 -30.32 -23.86 4.39
CA LEU A 106 -29.93 -23.43 3.05
C LEU A 106 -29.16 -22.10 3.09
N ASP A 107 -29.61 -21.13 3.87
CA ASP A 107 -28.95 -19.83 4.05
C ASP A 107 -27.55 -20.03 4.65
N ASN A 108 -27.40 -20.85 5.70
CA ASN A 108 -26.10 -21.23 6.25
C ASN A 108 -25.22 -21.99 5.25
N TYR A 109 -25.80 -22.83 4.39
CA TYR A 109 -25.08 -23.55 3.36
C TYR A 109 -24.62 -22.63 2.23
N VAL A 110 -25.46 -21.68 1.81
CA VAL A 110 -25.13 -20.66 0.81
C VAL A 110 -24.06 -19.71 1.36
N GLU A 111 -24.16 -19.30 2.62
CA GLU A 111 -23.20 -18.42 3.29
C GLU A 111 -21.83 -19.12 3.45
N SER A 112 -21.80 -20.41 3.79
CA SER A 112 -20.55 -21.20 3.85
C SER A 112 -19.93 -21.49 2.48
N GLN A 113 -20.75 -21.68 1.44
CA GLN A 113 -20.30 -21.80 0.04
C GLN A 113 -19.73 -20.46 -0.50
N HIS A 114 -20.31 -19.32 -0.11
CA HIS A 114 -19.86 -18.00 -0.58
C HIS A 114 -18.51 -17.59 0.06
N CYS A 115 -18.21 -18.06 1.28
CA CYS A 115 -16.99 -17.73 2.00
C CYS A 115 -15.73 -18.46 1.50
N THR A 116 -15.83 -19.68 0.96
CA THR A 116 -14.64 -20.54 0.72
C THR A 116 -14.16 -20.57 -0.74
N SER A 117 -15.06 -20.57 -1.73
CA SER A 117 -14.67 -20.60 -3.15
C SER A 117 -14.69 -19.23 -3.83
N SER A 118 -15.42 -18.25 -3.30
CA SER A 118 -15.53 -16.91 -3.92
C SER A 118 -14.49 -15.91 -3.44
N ALA A 119 -13.88 -16.09 -2.27
CA ALA A 119 -13.07 -15.04 -1.64
C ALA A 119 -11.81 -14.66 -2.46
N SER A 120 -11.11 -15.65 -3.03
CA SER A 120 -9.93 -15.40 -3.89
C SER A 120 -10.31 -14.79 -5.25
N ALA A 121 -11.35 -15.30 -5.90
CA ALA A 121 -11.85 -14.74 -7.16
C ALA A 121 -12.44 -13.31 -6.96
N SER A 122 -13.15 -13.09 -5.85
CA SER A 122 -13.69 -11.79 -5.43
C SER A 122 -12.58 -10.77 -5.19
N THR A 123 -11.49 -11.18 -4.53
CA THR A 123 -10.32 -10.33 -4.31
C THR A 123 -9.62 -9.95 -5.62
N ALA A 124 -9.45 -10.89 -6.55
CA ALA A 124 -8.86 -10.59 -7.84
C ALA A 124 -9.70 -9.54 -8.61
N VAL A 125 -11.03 -9.65 -8.54
CA VAL A 125 -11.96 -8.66 -9.10
C VAL A 125 -11.84 -7.32 -8.37
N GLU A 126 -11.73 -7.32 -7.05
CA GLU A 126 -11.52 -6.14 -6.20
C GLU A 126 -10.26 -5.37 -6.63
N ILE A 127 -9.12 -6.06 -6.74
CA ILE A 127 -7.83 -5.51 -7.18
C ILE A 127 -7.94 -4.93 -8.59
N GLN A 128 -8.49 -5.70 -9.54
CA GLN A 128 -8.63 -5.23 -10.92
C GLN A 128 -9.53 -4.00 -11.03
N ARG A 129 -10.62 -3.95 -10.25
CA ARG A 129 -11.53 -2.79 -10.22
C ARG A 129 -10.80 -1.55 -9.71
N TYR A 130 -10.09 -1.67 -8.59
CA TYR A 130 -9.32 -0.56 -8.02
C TYR A 130 -8.24 -0.05 -8.99
N LEU A 131 -7.50 -0.95 -9.65
CA LEU A 131 -6.44 -0.57 -10.59
C LEU A 131 -6.98 0.12 -11.85
N LYS A 132 -8.22 -0.19 -12.27
CA LYS A 132 -8.88 0.45 -13.41
C LYS A 132 -9.53 1.80 -13.07
N GLU A 133 -9.81 2.09 -11.80
CA GLU A 133 -10.34 3.40 -11.41
C GLU A 133 -9.36 4.52 -11.76
N GLN A 134 -9.90 5.71 -12.01
CA GLN A 134 -9.10 6.91 -12.25
C GLN A 134 -8.11 7.16 -11.10
N ILE A 135 -6.93 7.64 -11.46
CA ILE A 135 -5.92 8.07 -10.49
C ILE A 135 -6.42 9.34 -9.80
N LEU A 136 -6.33 9.35 -8.48
CA LEU A 136 -6.75 10.48 -7.65
C LEU A 136 -5.79 11.66 -7.82
N THR A 137 -6.32 12.88 -7.76
CA THR A 137 -5.49 14.09 -7.83
C THR A 137 -4.53 14.15 -6.63
N ARG A 138 -3.29 14.60 -6.87
CA ARG A 138 -2.26 14.71 -5.82
C ARG A 138 -2.65 15.59 -4.62
N ALA A 139 -3.59 16.51 -4.80
CA ALA A 139 -4.09 17.42 -3.77
C ALA A 139 -5.08 16.76 -2.80
N GLU A 140 -5.63 15.60 -3.14
CA GLU A 140 -6.60 14.90 -2.30
C GLU A 140 -5.93 13.98 -1.27
N ASP A 141 -6.69 13.66 -0.23
CA ASP A 141 -6.27 12.79 0.86
C ASP A 141 -6.57 11.32 0.53
N PRO A 142 -5.55 10.46 0.38
CA PRO A 142 -5.74 9.05 0.07
C PRO A 142 -6.50 8.31 1.18
N LEU A 143 -6.40 8.71 2.44
CA LEU A 143 -7.11 8.05 3.54
C LEU A 143 -8.61 8.32 3.46
N LYS A 144 -9.02 9.54 3.09
CA LYS A 144 -10.44 9.87 2.85
C LYS A 144 -11.02 9.06 1.69
N TYR A 145 -10.25 8.88 0.62
CA TYR A 145 -10.65 8.02 -0.51
C TYR A 145 -10.96 6.60 -0.04
N TRP A 146 -10.06 6.03 0.78
CA TRP A 146 -10.17 4.68 1.30
C TRP A 146 -11.35 4.54 2.28
N VAL A 147 -11.59 5.52 3.16
CA VAL A 147 -12.73 5.52 4.09
C VAL A 147 -14.06 5.51 3.33
N ALA A 148 -14.19 6.35 2.30
CA ALA A 148 -15.40 6.44 1.50
C ALA A 148 -15.72 5.15 0.73
N ARG A 149 -14.71 4.30 0.47
CA ARG A 149 -14.84 3.08 -0.35
C ARG A 149 -14.61 1.79 0.43
N LYS A 150 -14.56 1.86 1.76
CA LYS A 150 -14.33 0.71 2.63
C LYS A 150 -15.29 -0.46 2.37
N THR A 151 -16.55 -0.17 2.06
CA THR A 151 -17.57 -1.20 1.77
C THR A 151 -17.36 -1.88 0.42
N LEU A 152 -16.80 -1.15 -0.56
CA LEU A 152 -16.49 -1.64 -1.90
C LEU A 152 -15.17 -2.41 -1.94
N TYR A 153 -14.21 -2.00 -1.11
CA TYR A 153 -12.84 -2.49 -1.09
C TYR A 153 -12.48 -3.02 0.30
N GLN A 154 -13.13 -4.08 0.74
CA GLN A 154 -13.01 -4.57 2.12
C GLN A 154 -11.63 -5.15 2.42
N THR A 155 -11.04 -5.89 1.47
CA THR A 155 -9.73 -6.53 1.63
C THR A 155 -8.62 -5.52 1.43
N LEU A 156 -8.73 -4.70 0.37
CA LEU A 156 -7.75 -3.67 0.07
C LEU A 156 -7.73 -2.57 1.12
N TRP A 157 -8.86 -2.21 1.73
CA TRP A 157 -8.92 -1.26 2.84
C TRP A 157 -8.01 -1.67 4.00
N LYS A 158 -8.05 -2.96 4.40
CA LYS A 158 -7.22 -3.49 5.50
C LYS A 158 -5.73 -3.32 5.17
N LEU A 159 -5.33 -3.62 3.94
CA LEU A 159 -3.95 -3.45 3.48
C LEU A 159 -3.56 -1.97 3.33
N ALA A 160 -4.46 -1.12 2.83
CA ALA A 160 -4.23 0.31 2.72
C ALA A 160 -3.95 0.93 4.09
N CYS A 161 -4.71 0.55 5.12
CA CYS A 161 -4.44 0.99 6.50
C CYS A 161 -3.08 0.50 7.01
N LYS A 162 -2.68 -0.72 6.67
CA LYS A 162 -1.39 -1.31 7.08
C LYS A 162 -0.20 -0.59 6.44
N TYR A 163 -0.26 -0.29 5.15
CA TYR A 163 0.90 0.22 4.40
C TYR A 163 0.95 1.75 4.26
N LEU A 164 -0.18 2.46 4.18
CA LEU A 164 -0.18 3.92 4.04
C LEU A 164 0.11 4.66 5.35
N CYS A 165 -0.10 4.01 6.49
CA CYS A 165 0.16 4.57 7.81
C CYS A 165 1.62 4.37 8.27
N ILE A 166 2.49 3.78 7.44
CA ILE A 166 3.91 3.60 7.79
C ILE A 166 4.60 4.97 7.69
N PRO A 167 5.13 5.52 8.79
CA PRO A 167 5.84 6.79 8.74
C PRO A 167 7.09 6.67 7.87
N ALA A 168 7.26 7.60 6.92
CA ALA A 168 8.38 7.59 5.98
C ALA A 168 9.74 7.92 6.63
N SER A 169 9.76 8.38 7.90
CA SER A 169 10.99 8.75 8.60
C SER A 169 10.89 8.48 10.11
N SER A 170 12.04 8.26 10.76
CA SER A 170 12.20 8.17 12.22
C SER A 170 12.08 9.52 12.93
N VAL A 171 12.08 10.63 12.18
CA VAL A 171 12.10 12.01 12.70
C VAL A 171 10.97 12.31 13.72
N PRO A 172 9.74 11.79 13.59
CA PRO A 172 8.72 11.96 14.63
C PRO A 172 9.14 11.37 15.98
N CYS A 173 9.77 10.19 15.95
CA CYS A 173 10.28 9.53 17.14
C CYS A 173 11.43 10.34 17.75
N GLU A 174 12.37 10.84 16.94
CA GLU A 174 13.49 11.65 17.42
C GLU A 174 13.03 12.97 18.07
N ARG A 175 12.00 13.64 17.55
CA ARG A 175 11.43 14.84 18.22
C ARG A 175 10.79 14.50 19.56
N MET A 176 10.08 13.37 19.63
CA MET A 176 9.48 12.89 20.88
C MET A 176 10.55 12.50 21.91
N PHE A 177 11.58 11.75 21.47
CA PHE A 177 12.71 11.35 22.32
C PHE A 177 13.63 12.49 22.70
N SER A 178 13.79 13.52 21.86
CA SER A 178 14.55 14.72 22.21
C SER A 178 13.90 15.46 23.37
N LYS A 179 12.56 15.58 23.35
CA LYS A 179 11.81 16.24 24.43
C LYS A 179 11.75 15.39 25.70
N ALA A 180 11.68 14.07 25.57
CA ALA A 180 11.81 13.15 26.70
C ALA A 180 13.23 13.17 27.30
N GLY A 181 14.27 13.17 26.46
CA GLY A 181 15.66 13.28 26.87
C GLY A 181 15.96 14.60 27.58
N GLU A 182 15.36 15.70 27.14
CA GLU A 182 15.45 16.99 27.81
C GLU A 182 14.81 16.98 29.20
N LEU A 183 13.66 16.30 29.38
CA LEU A 183 13.01 16.15 30.69
C LEU A 183 13.82 15.26 31.65
N VAL A 184 14.46 14.21 31.15
CA VAL A 184 15.33 13.33 31.94
C VAL A 184 16.62 14.05 32.32
N ALA A 185 17.24 14.80 31.40
CA ALA A 185 18.44 15.58 31.66
C ALA A 185 18.21 16.68 32.71
N ARG A 186 17.05 17.33 32.70
CA ARG A 186 16.69 18.32 33.73
C ARG A 186 16.50 17.71 35.12
N ARG A 187 16.04 16.46 35.22
CA ARG A 187 15.83 15.75 36.50
C ARG A 187 17.11 15.22 37.14
N GLY A 188 18.20 15.06 36.39
CA GLY A 188 19.50 14.63 36.91
C GLY A 188 20.43 15.78 37.28
N ALA A 189 19.98 17.02 37.15
CA ALA A 189 20.74 18.24 37.43
C ALA A 189 20.28 18.98 38.71
N ASP A 190 19.27 18.45 39.40
CA ASP A 190 18.82 18.84 40.75
C ASP A 190 19.29 17.80 41.78
#